data_AF-A0A9P0MTW9-F1
#
_entry.id   AF-A0A9P0MTW9-F1
#
_cell.length_a   1.000
_cell.length_b   1.000
_cell.length_c   1.000
_cell.angle_alpha   90.00
_cell.angle_beta   90.00
_cell.angle_gamma   90.00
#
_symmetry.space_group_name_H-M   'P 1'
#
loop_
_entity.id
_entity.type
_entity.pdbx_description
1 polymer ?
#
loop_
_entity_poly.entity_id
_entity_poly.type
_entity_poly.pdbx_seq_one_letter_code
_entity_poly.pdbx_strand_id
1 'polypeptide(L)'
;MCQKYGINFSGLDDYGIIQNINDKFTGEKITILYDPGFFPAMLSTNLRNDGVPQEGNLKKHLILFEKELEKNIPDKNFSGVGVIDFEHWRPIWRENWGILDKYRQHSIKIEKEKHPFWSKSAIENRVNLKIRNSLNYKKEKLVKFISLISLVFIIVFLRRSKDLRKLLQGSLMKHSLKQ
;
A
#
# COMPACT_ATOMS: atom_id res chain seq x y z
N MET A 1 -23.13 6.25 -7.45
CA MET A 1 -24.10 5.41 -6.72
C MET A 1 -25.47 6.09 -6.55
N CYS A 2 -25.54 7.36 -6.16
CA CYS A 2 -26.81 8.08 -5.96
C CYS A 2 -27.37 8.77 -7.21
N GLN A 3 -26.54 8.96 -8.24
CA GLN A 3 -26.94 9.56 -9.52
C GLN A 3 -28.14 8.87 -10.19
N LYS A 4 -28.26 7.54 -10.07
CA LYS A 4 -29.43 6.77 -10.58
C LYS A 4 -30.76 7.15 -9.93
N TYR A 5 -30.72 7.84 -8.78
CA TYR A 5 -31.88 8.35 -8.06
C TYR A 5 -32.09 9.86 -8.29
N GLY A 6 -31.39 10.46 -9.26
CA GLY A 6 -31.44 11.90 -9.51
C GLY A 6 -30.70 12.75 -8.46
N ILE A 7 -30.02 12.11 -7.51
CA ILE A 7 -29.24 12.82 -6.49
C ILE A 7 -27.82 13.02 -7.03
N ASN A 8 -27.53 14.25 -7.40
CA ASN A 8 -26.19 14.71 -7.72
C ASN A 8 -25.71 15.59 -6.56
N PHE A 9 -24.53 15.30 -6.02
CA PHE A 9 -23.92 16.07 -4.94
C PHE A 9 -23.25 17.33 -5.50
N SER A 10 -24.01 18.20 -6.17
CA SER A 10 -23.55 19.51 -6.63
C SER A 10 -23.54 20.52 -5.48
N GLY A 11 -22.69 21.56 -5.57
CA GLY A 11 -22.59 22.61 -4.54
C GLY A 11 -21.69 22.25 -3.36
N LEU A 12 -20.86 21.20 -3.48
CA LEU A 12 -19.88 20.86 -2.43
C LEU A 12 -18.77 21.92 -2.29
N ASP A 13 -18.55 22.69 -3.35
CA ASP A 13 -17.64 23.84 -3.39
C ASP A 13 -18.09 24.98 -2.47
N ASP A 14 -19.39 25.16 -2.23
CA ASP A 14 -19.93 26.10 -1.22
C ASP A 14 -19.43 25.79 0.19
N TYR A 15 -19.02 24.55 0.44
CA TYR A 15 -18.47 24.07 1.70
C TYR A 15 -16.93 23.94 1.66
N GLY A 16 -16.28 24.41 0.59
CA GLY A 16 -14.83 24.29 0.40
C GLY A 16 -14.35 22.86 0.14
N ILE A 17 -15.24 21.95 -0.29
CA ILE A 17 -14.90 20.56 -0.57
C ILE A 17 -14.53 20.41 -2.04
N ILE A 18 -13.33 19.89 -2.30
CA ILE A 18 -12.85 19.59 -3.65
C ILE A 18 -13.46 18.26 -4.11
N GLN A 19 -14.11 18.26 -5.27
CA GLN A 19 -14.79 17.10 -5.85
C GLN A 19 -14.27 16.82 -7.26
N ASN A 20 -14.22 15.54 -7.64
CA ASN A 20 -13.98 15.13 -9.01
C ASN A 20 -15.12 15.60 -9.93
N ILE A 21 -14.80 15.86 -11.21
CA ILE A 21 -15.78 16.18 -12.24
C ILE A 21 -16.89 15.11 -12.27
N ASN A 22 -18.14 15.58 -12.30
CA ASN A 22 -19.35 14.76 -12.34
C ASN A 22 -19.51 13.79 -11.16
N ASP A 23 -18.98 14.14 -9.97
CA ASP A 23 -19.06 13.30 -8.77
C ASP A 23 -18.48 11.88 -9.01
N LYS A 24 -17.47 11.79 -9.89
CA LYS A 24 -16.83 10.51 -10.18
C LYS A 24 -16.04 10.03 -8.96
N PHE A 25 -16.15 8.74 -8.67
CA PHE A 25 -15.39 8.13 -7.58
C PHE A 25 -13.87 8.16 -7.83
N THR A 26 -13.48 8.00 -9.08
CA THR A 26 -12.09 8.06 -9.59
C THR A 26 -12.05 9.18 -10.62
N GLY A 27 -11.27 10.22 -10.38
CA GLY A 27 -11.25 11.41 -11.22
C GLY A 27 -9.97 12.21 -11.05
N GLU A 28 -9.99 13.45 -11.51
CA GLU A 28 -8.84 14.35 -11.64
C GLU A 28 -8.39 15.00 -10.32
N LYS A 29 -9.25 15.05 -9.30
CA LYS A 29 -8.90 15.57 -7.96
C LYS A 29 -8.41 14.49 -7.03
N ILE A 30 -9.08 13.33 -7.03
CA ILE A 30 -8.74 12.20 -6.16
C ILE A 30 -9.07 10.86 -6.83
N THR A 31 -8.18 9.90 -6.63
CA THR A 31 -8.35 8.51 -7.05
C THR A 31 -7.89 7.59 -5.93
N ILE A 32 -8.68 6.58 -5.60
CA ILE A 32 -8.30 5.51 -4.68
C ILE A 32 -8.18 4.18 -5.44
N LEU A 33 -7.06 3.49 -5.20
CA LEU A 33 -6.75 2.17 -5.73
C LEU A 33 -6.86 1.17 -4.57
N TYR A 34 -7.86 0.30 -4.63
CA TYR A 34 -8.09 -0.74 -3.63
C TYR A 34 -7.27 -1.99 -3.93
N ASP A 35 -6.43 -2.38 -2.97
CA ASP A 35 -5.55 -3.56 -3.01
C ASP A 35 -4.81 -3.75 -4.36
N PRO A 36 -4.15 -2.72 -4.91
CA PRO A 36 -3.72 -2.76 -6.30
C PRO A 36 -2.51 -3.64 -6.56
N GLY A 37 -2.42 -4.14 -7.79
CA GLY A 37 -1.36 -4.99 -8.28
C GLY A 37 -1.39 -6.38 -7.65
N PHE A 38 -0.25 -6.85 -7.17
CA PHE A 38 -0.14 -8.23 -6.63
C PHE A 38 0.58 -8.28 -5.29
N PHE A 39 0.12 -7.49 -4.32
CA PHE A 39 0.70 -7.53 -2.97
C PHE A 39 0.61 -8.94 -2.36
N PRO A 40 1.66 -9.39 -1.63
CA PRO A 40 1.60 -10.61 -0.84
C PRO A 40 0.46 -10.53 0.17
N ALA A 41 -0.39 -11.55 0.24
CA ALA A 41 -1.51 -11.58 1.17
C ALA A 41 -1.92 -13.02 1.51
N MET A 42 -2.29 -13.24 2.76
CA MET A 42 -2.91 -14.48 3.22
C MET A 42 -4.42 -14.33 3.16
N LEU A 43 -5.02 -14.79 2.06
CA LEU A 43 -6.47 -14.79 1.88
C LEU A 43 -7.09 -15.98 2.63
N SER A 44 -8.42 -16.07 2.64
CA SER A 44 -9.13 -17.13 3.37
C SER A 44 -8.80 -18.54 2.86
N THR A 45 -8.56 -18.68 1.55
CA THR A 45 -8.39 -19.98 0.89
C THR A 45 -7.00 -20.19 0.29
N ASN A 46 -6.20 -19.14 0.10
CA ASN A 46 -4.91 -19.24 -0.56
C ASN A 46 -3.92 -18.15 -0.15
N LEU A 47 -2.65 -18.37 -0.51
CA LEU A 47 -1.59 -17.39 -0.41
C LEU A 47 -1.46 -16.67 -1.74
N ARG A 48 -1.75 -15.37 -1.77
CA ARG A 48 -1.46 -14.50 -2.91
C ARG A 48 0.00 -14.05 -2.82
N ASN A 49 0.75 -14.20 -3.91
CA ASN A 49 2.16 -13.80 -3.99
C ASN A 49 2.98 -14.24 -2.76
N ASP A 50 2.87 -15.53 -2.43
CA ASP A 50 3.55 -16.18 -1.30
C ASP A 50 3.18 -15.67 0.09
N GLY A 51 2.10 -14.90 0.20
CA GLY A 51 1.46 -14.52 1.46
C GLY A 51 2.17 -13.42 2.24
N VAL A 52 3.50 -13.43 2.31
CA VAL A 52 4.32 -12.54 3.15
C VAL A 52 5.31 -11.72 2.32
N PRO A 53 5.64 -10.49 2.76
CA PRO A 53 6.44 -9.56 1.97
C PRO A 53 7.84 -10.07 1.63
N GLN A 54 8.49 -10.89 2.47
CA GLN A 54 9.83 -11.40 2.22
C GLN A 54 9.92 -12.52 1.17
N GLU A 55 8.81 -13.21 0.88
CA GLU A 55 8.80 -14.27 -0.15
C GLU A 55 8.18 -13.78 -1.47
N GLY A 56 7.26 -12.82 -1.44
CA GLY A 56 6.50 -12.44 -2.64
C GLY A 56 7.31 -11.76 -3.74
N ASN A 57 6.98 -12.09 -4.98
CA ASN A 57 7.61 -11.59 -6.20
C ASN A 57 7.27 -10.11 -6.48
N LEU A 58 8.28 -9.23 -6.37
CA LEU A 58 8.13 -7.79 -6.60
C LEU A 58 7.89 -7.44 -8.07
N LYS A 59 8.58 -8.10 -9.01
CA LYS A 59 8.44 -7.79 -10.45
C LYS A 59 7.00 -8.05 -10.91
N LYS A 60 6.42 -9.18 -10.49
CA LYS A 60 5.02 -9.51 -10.78
C LYS A 60 4.05 -8.48 -10.20
N HIS A 61 4.29 -8.04 -8.96
CA HIS A 61 3.49 -6.98 -8.33
C HIS A 61 3.54 -5.68 -9.12
N LEU A 62 4.74 -5.20 -9.50
CA LEU A 62 4.90 -3.93 -10.21
C LEU A 62 4.24 -3.95 -11.59
N ILE A 63 4.37 -5.05 -12.35
CA ILE A 63 3.71 -5.18 -13.68
C ILE A 63 2.18 -5.10 -13.56
N LEU A 64 1.60 -5.76 -12.55
CA LEU A 64 0.15 -5.73 -12.36
C LEU A 64 -0.33 -4.39 -11.80
N PHE A 65 0.47 -3.79 -10.91
CA PHE A 65 0.21 -2.45 -10.37
C PHE A 65 0.22 -1.39 -11.47
N GLU A 66 1.17 -1.45 -12.41
CA GLU A 66 1.24 -0.56 -13.58
C GLU A 66 -0.03 -0.63 -14.42
N LYS A 67 -0.46 -1.85 -14.78
CA LYS A 67 -1.68 -2.05 -15.58
C LYS A 67 -2.93 -1.51 -14.91
N GLU A 68 -3.05 -1.68 -13.60
CA GLU A 68 -4.17 -1.12 -12.84
C GLU A 68 -4.08 0.39 -12.74
N LEU A 69 -2.89 0.95 -12.59
CA LEU A 69 -2.67 2.39 -12.58
C LEU A 69 -3.06 3.00 -13.92
N GLU A 70 -2.60 2.46 -15.06
CA GLU A 70 -2.98 2.94 -16.40
C GLU A 70 -4.49 2.86 -16.66
N LYS A 71 -5.14 1.82 -16.13
CA LYS A 71 -6.59 1.64 -16.26
C LYS A 71 -7.38 2.66 -15.44
N ASN A 72 -6.95 2.94 -14.21
CA ASN A 72 -7.70 3.79 -13.27
C ASN A 72 -7.29 5.27 -13.35
N ILE A 73 -6.06 5.55 -13.78
CA ILE A 73 -5.48 6.89 -13.96
C ILE A 73 -4.92 6.96 -15.39
N PRO A 74 -5.79 7.08 -16.41
CA PRO A 74 -5.35 7.10 -17.80
C PRO A 74 -4.65 8.43 -18.17
N ASP A 75 -4.92 9.50 -17.43
CA ASP A 75 -4.27 10.79 -17.63
C ASP A 75 -2.85 10.77 -17.05
N LYS A 76 -1.85 10.83 -17.93
CA LYS A 76 -0.43 10.88 -17.55
C LYS A 76 -0.04 12.19 -16.87
N ASN A 77 -0.87 13.22 -17.00
CA ASN A 77 -0.70 14.52 -16.35
C ASN A 77 -1.55 14.65 -15.08
N PHE A 78 -2.04 13.54 -14.53
CA PHE A 78 -2.80 13.55 -13.29
C PHE A 78 -2.04 14.26 -12.17
N SER A 79 -2.65 15.32 -11.65
CA SER A 79 -2.10 16.18 -10.59
C SER A 79 -2.93 16.16 -9.31
N GLY A 80 -3.94 15.29 -9.25
CA GLY A 80 -4.73 15.05 -8.06
C GLY A 80 -4.02 14.17 -7.02
N VAL A 81 -4.77 13.74 -6.01
CA VAL A 81 -4.29 12.84 -4.95
C VAL A 81 -4.55 11.38 -5.34
N GLY A 82 -3.48 10.60 -5.53
CA GLY A 82 -3.57 9.15 -5.63
C GLY A 82 -3.52 8.50 -4.25
N VAL A 83 -4.45 7.59 -3.95
CA VAL A 83 -4.47 6.83 -2.69
C VAL A 83 -4.30 5.36 -2.99
N ILE A 84 -3.32 4.72 -2.37
CA ILE A 84 -3.19 3.25 -2.38
C ILE A 84 -3.74 2.74 -1.06
N ASP A 85 -4.82 1.98 -1.15
CA ASP A 85 -5.46 1.34 0.00
C ASP A 85 -5.06 -0.15 0.03
N PHE A 86 -4.13 -0.48 0.92
CA PHE A 86 -3.65 -1.84 1.14
C PHE A 86 -3.60 -2.12 2.64
N GLU A 87 -4.41 -3.09 3.09
CA GLU A 87 -4.60 -3.35 4.52
C GLU A 87 -4.24 -4.76 4.99
N HIS A 88 -3.73 -5.63 4.11
CA HIS A 88 -3.50 -7.04 4.46
C HIS A 88 -2.43 -7.25 5.55
N TRP A 89 -1.37 -6.46 5.58
CA TRP A 89 -0.36 -6.49 6.64
C TRP A 89 0.24 -5.10 6.89
N ARG A 90 0.91 -4.94 8.03
CA ARG A 90 1.63 -3.71 8.40
C ARG A 90 3.12 -3.83 8.12
N PRO A 91 3.79 -2.76 7.66
CA PRO A 91 5.21 -2.81 7.37
C PRO A 91 6.08 -2.94 8.63
N ILE A 92 5.55 -2.56 9.79
CA ILE A 92 6.21 -2.74 11.07
C ILE A 92 5.81 -4.10 11.64
N TRP A 93 6.78 -5.01 11.78
CA TRP A 93 6.57 -6.38 12.28
C TRP A 93 5.69 -6.43 13.53
N ARG A 94 6.03 -5.64 14.56
CA ARG A 94 5.33 -5.60 15.85
C ARG A 94 3.86 -5.16 15.73
N GLU A 95 3.49 -4.45 14.67
CA GLU A 95 2.14 -3.95 14.43
C GLU A 95 1.21 -4.98 13.78
N ASN A 96 1.72 -6.16 13.40
CA ASN A 96 0.91 -7.28 12.91
C ASN A 96 0.41 -8.13 14.08
N TRP A 97 -0.50 -7.58 14.90
CA TRP A 97 -1.15 -8.25 16.03
C TRP A 97 -2.62 -8.56 15.74
N GLY A 98 -3.26 -9.35 16.62
CA GLY A 98 -4.65 -9.79 16.43
C GLY A 98 -4.80 -10.67 15.19
N ILE A 99 -5.75 -10.33 14.32
CA ILE A 99 -6.02 -11.07 13.07
C ILE A 99 -4.78 -11.08 12.14
N LEU A 100 -3.89 -10.09 12.25
CA LEU A 100 -2.67 -10.01 11.45
C LEU A 100 -1.51 -10.87 11.99
N ASP A 101 -1.65 -11.49 13.17
CA ASP A 101 -0.60 -12.35 13.75
C ASP A 101 -0.27 -13.54 12.85
N LYS A 102 -1.23 -13.97 12.03
CA LYS A 102 -1.05 -15.01 11.02
C LYS A 102 0.16 -14.75 10.09
N TYR A 103 0.46 -13.49 9.76
CA TYR A 103 1.62 -13.13 8.94
C TYR A 103 2.94 -13.33 9.69
N ARG A 104 2.94 -13.07 11.01
CA ARG A 104 4.12 -13.31 11.86
C ARG A 104 4.39 -14.80 12.00
N GLN A 105 3.35 -15.57 12.34
CA GLN A 105 3.45 -17.01 12.49
C GLN A 105 3.88 -17.69 11.19
N HIS A 106 3.32 -17.29 10.04
CA HIS A 106 3.70 -17.84 8.75
C HIS A 106 5.17 -17.54 8.41
N SER A 107 5.62 -16.31 8.66
CA SER A 107 7.02 -15.92 8.44
C SER A 107 8.00 -16.72 9.31
N ILE A 108 7.66 -16.95 10.58
CA ILE A 108 8.44 -17.78 11.51
C ILE A 108 8.47 -19.23 11.04
N LYS A 109 7.33 -19.77 10.59
CA LYS A 109 7.22 -21.14 10.08
C LYS A 109 8.17 -21.37 8.90
N ILE A 110 8.17 -20.47 7.92
CA ILE A 110 9.07 -20.53 6.75
C ILE A 110 10.54 -20.55 7.18
N GLU A 111 10.95 -19.67 8.09
CA GLU A 111 12.35 -19.63 8.54
C GLU A 111 12.73 -20.84 9.40
N LYS A 112 11.79 -21.38 10.19
CA LYS A 112 12.02 -22.58 10.98
C LYS A 112 12.18 -23.83 10.10
N GLU A 113 11.42 -23.93 9.01
CA GLU A 113 11.59 -25.00 8.01
C GLU A 113 12.96 -24.92 7.33
N LYS A 114 13.46 -23.72 7.04
CA LYS A 114 14.80 -23.48 6.48
C LYS A 114 15.92 -23.72 7.50
N HIS A 115 15.65 -23.53 8.79
CA HIS A 115 16.64 -23.62 9.87
C HIS A 115 16.11 -24.39 11.09
N PRO A 116 15.96 -25.73 11.02
CA PRO A 116 15.24 -26.50 12.05
C PRO A 116 15.87 -26.48 13.44
N PHE A 117 17.19 -26.28 13.53
CA PHE A 117 17.96 -26.33 14.77
C PHE A 117 18.22 -24.96 15.40
N TRP A 118 17.77 -23.87 14.76
CA TRP A 118 17.97 -22.54 15.31
C TRP A 118 17.07 -22.28 16.52
N SER A 119 17.59 -21.52 17.48
CA SER A 119 16.78 -21.09 18.62
C SER A 119 15.63 -20.18 18.16
N LYS A 120 14.56 -20.14 18.94
CA LYS A 120 13.40 -19.27 18.67
C LYS A 120 13.82 -17.80 18.46
N SER A 121 14.71 -17.30 19.31
CA SER A 121 15.23 -15.92 19.21
C SER A 121 16.00 -15.69 17.90
N ALA A 122 16.84 -16.64 17.47
CA ALA A 122 17.55 -16.53 16.21
C ALA A 122 16.59 -16.50 15.00
N ILE A 123 15.55 -17.33 15.01
CA ILE A 123 14.50 -17.32 13.98
C ILE A 123 13.76 -15.98 13.96
N GLU A 124 13.27 -15.49 15.10
CA GLU A 124 12.53 -14.23 15.17
C GLU A 124 13.38 -13.04 14.69
N ASN A 125 14.65 -12.97 15.11
CA ASN A 125 15.58 -11.95 14.64
C ASN A 125 15.81 -12.03 13.13
N ARG A 126 15.94 -13.24 12.58
CA ARG A 126 16.13 -13.46 11.15
C ARG A 126 14.90 -13.02 10.34
N VAL A 127 13.70 -13.38 10.79
CA VAL A 127 12.43 -12.98 10.17
C VAL A 127 12.30 -11.47 10.15
N ASN A 128 12.53 -10.81 11.30
CA ASN A 128 12.45 -9.36 11.43
C ASN A 128 13.38 -8.65 10.45
N LEU A 129 14.61 -9.14 10.33
CA LEU A 129 15.60 -8.61 9.40
C LEU A 129 15.14 -8.78 7.94
N LYS A 130 14.67 -9.98 7.56
CA LYS A 130 14.20 -10.26 6.19
C LYS A 130 13.00 -9.40 5.80
N ILE A 131 12.02 -9.26 6.69
CA ILE A 131 10.84 -8.42 6.46
C ILE A 131 11.25 -6.96 6.31
N ARG A 132 12.08 -6.44 7.22
CA ARG A 132 12.56 -5.06 7.15
C ARG A 132 13.29 -4.78 5.83
N ASN A 133 14.21 -5.66 5.43
CA ASN A 133 14.97 -5.50 4.19
C ASN A 133 14.07 -5.59 2.96
N SER A 134 13.17 -6.59 2.92
CA SER A 134 12.21 -6.73 1.81
C SER A 134 11.32 -5.50 1.68
N LEU A 135 10.75 -5.02 2.78
CA LEU A 135 9.86 -3.87 2.77
C LEU A 135 10.57 -2.57 2.38
N ASN A 136 11.80 -2.36 2.86
CA ASN A 136 12.61 -1.22 2.43
C ASN A 136 12.88 -1.27 0.92
N TYR A 137 13.31 -2.42 0.41
CA TYR A 137 13.55 -2.60 -1.02
C TYR A 137 12.28 -2.39 -1.86
N LYS A 138 11.15 -2.98 -1.44
CA LYS A 138 9.86 -2.82 -2.12
C LYS A 138 9.36 -1.38 -2.08
N LYS A 139 9.48 -0.70 -0.94
CA LYS A 139 9.14 0.72 -0.80
C LYS A 139 9.96 1.59 -1.74
N GLU A 140 11.28 1.43 -1.77
CA GLU A 140 12.16 2.20 -2.66
C GLU A 140 11.81 1.99 -4.12
N LYS A 141 11.54 0.75 -4.54
CA LYS A 141 11.16 0.44 -5.92
C LYS A 141 9.78 1.00 -6.27
N LEU A 142 8.81 0.90 -5.37
CA LEU A 142 7.47 1.44 -5.60
C LEU A 142 7.48 2.97 -5.69
N VAL A 143 8.21 3.64 -4.79
CA VAL A 143 8.37 5.11 -4.83
C VAL A 143 9.06 5.55 -6.12
N LYS A 144 10.14 4.86 -6.53
CA LYS A 144 10.80 5.13 -7.81
C LYS A 144 9.86 4.92 -8.99
N PHE A 145 9.12 3.81 -8.99
CA PHE A 145 8.14 3.50 -10.02
C PHE A 145 7.07 4.59 -10.14
N ILE A 146 6.50 5.02 -9.02
CA ILE A 146 5.53 6.11 -8.96
C ILE A 146 6.12 7.44 -9.43
N SER A 147 7.36 7.76 -9.03
CA SER A 147 8.01 9.02 -9.41
C SER A 147 8.31 9.12 -10.90
N LEU A 148 8.51 7.98 -11.59
CA LEU A 148 8.69 7.94 -13.04
C LEU A 148 7.41 8.29 -13.81
N ILE A 149 6.25 8.18 -13.15
CA ILE A 149 4.94 8.45 -13.73
C ILE A 149 4.43 9.86 -13.33
N SER A 150 5.26 10.66 -12.64
CA SER A 150 4.91 12.03 -12.17
C SER A 150 3.70 12.10 -11.24
N LEU A 151 3.39 11.03 -10.52
CA LEU A 151 2.21 10.94 -9.66
C LEU A 151 2.56 11.18 -8.18
N VAL A 152 1.73 11.96 -7.48
CA VAL A 152 1.79 12.10 -6.02
C VAL A 152 0.82 11.10 -5.38
N PHE A 153 1.37 10.10 -4.70
CA PHE A 153 0.57 9.12 -3.96
C PHE A 153 0.71 9.26 -2.45
N ILE A 154 -0.42 9.18 -1.76
CA ILE A 154 -0.49 8.92 -0.32
C ILE A 154 -0.77 7.44 -0.13
N ILE A 155 0.20 6.70 0.43
CA ILE A 155 -0.07 5.33 0.87
C ILE A 155 -0.78 5.43 2.22
N VAL A 156 -2.06 5.10 2.22
CA VAL A 156 -2.91 5.23 3.39
C VAL A 156 -2.87 3.89 4.13
N PHE A 157 -1.87 3.73 5.01
CA PHE A 157 -1.85 2.65 5.99
C PHE A 157 -2.80 2.99 7.16
N LEU A 158 -4.10 3.00 6.92
CA LEU A 158 -5.07 3.29 7.98
C LEU A 158 -5.23 2.08 8.91
N ARG A 159 -4.55 2.14 10.05
CA ARG A 159 -5.18 2.26 11.38
C ARG A 159 -4.12 2.15 12.47
N ARG A 160 -4.02 3.20 13.29
CA ARG A 160 -3.55 3.24 14.68
C ARG A 160 -2.05 3.34 15.04
N SER A 161 -1.10 3.53 14.12
CA SER A 161 0.28 3.84 14.55
C SER A 161 0.55 5.35 14.58
N LYS A 162 0.85 5.91 15.76
CA LYS A 162 1.34 7.29 15.90
C LYS A 162 2.71 7.47 15.22
N ASP A 163 3.49 6.40 15.06
CA ASP A 163 4.84 6.45 14.49
C ASP A 163 4.84 6.50 12.96
N LEU A 164 3.88 5.84 12.28
CA LEU A 164 3.75 5.95 10.82
C LEU A 164 3.39 7.37 10.35
N ARG A 165 2.63 8.13 11.16
CA ARG A 165 2.28 9.53 10.83
C ARG A 165 3.51 10.43 10.74
N LYS A 166 4.47 10.27 11.65
CA LYS A 166 5.74 11.01 11.62
C LYS A 166 6.59 10.64 10.39
N LEU A 167 6.62 9.37 10.02
CA LEU A 167 7.37 8.87 8.85
C LEU A 167 6.80 9.35 7.51
N LEU A 168 5.47 9.46 7.39
CA LEU A 168 4.81 9.92 6.18
C LEU A 168 4.86 11.45 6.03
N GLN A 169 4.68 12.21 7.13
CA GLN A 169 4.83 13.67 7.12
C GLN A 169 6.24 14.10 6.72
N GLY A 170 7.29 13.40 7.18
CA GLY A 170 8.67 13.71 6.82
C GLY A 170 9.03 13.42 5.35
N SER A 171 8.33 12.52 4.68
CA SER A 171 8.56 12.18 3.26
C SER A 171 7.77 13.10 2.31
N LEU A 172 6.57 13.50 2.70
CA LEU A 172 5.71 14.41 1.91
C LEU A 172 6.20 15.86 1.99
N MET A 173 6.64 16.33 3.15
CA MET A 173 7.17 17.69 3.34
C MET A 173 8.47 17.94 2.56
N LYS A 174 9.30 16.91 2.32
CA LYS A 174 10.55 17.05 1.56
C LYS A 174 10.34 17.20 0.06
N HIS A 175 9.20 16.75 -0.48
CA HIS A 175 8.87 16.92 -1.89
C HIS A 175 8.13 18.23 -2.17
N SER A 176 7.39 18.78 -1.20
CA SER A 176 6.72 20.08 -1.33
C SER A 176 7.65 21.30 -1.27
N LEU A 177 8.89 21.14 -0.79
CA LEU A 177 9.86 22.24 -0.63
C LEU A 177 10.91 22.31 -1.76
N LYS A 178 10.69 21.59 -2.87
CA LYS A 178 11.57 21.58 -4.06
C LYS A 178 10.86 22.02 -5.36
N GLN A 179 9.72 22.69 -5.25
CA GLN A 179 9.12 23.46 -6.34
C GLN A 179 9.12 24.94 -5.96
#